data_AF-A0A3D0D6B0-F1
#
_entry.id   AF-A0A3D0D6B0-F1
#
_cell.length_a   1.000
_cell.length_b   1.000
_cell.length_c   1.000
_cell.angle_alpha   90.00
_cell.angle_beta   90.00
_cell.angle_gamma   90.00
#
_symmetry.space_group_name_H-M   'P 1'
#
loop_
_entity.id
_entity.type
_entity.pdbx_description
1 polymer ?
#
loop_
_entity_poly.entity_id
_entity_poly.type
_entity_poly.pdbx_seq_one_letter_code
_entity_poly.pdbx_strand_id
1 'polypeptide(L)'
;MVSSQPDSGDTVLQPIRARRLSEIAVSQITALIEDGRLTIGSQLPSERELMGQLGISRASVREALRVLESQGLIAVQPGKGGFVIGTVPQADILPGLLNWFEEHRDEVLDVIEVREMLESHAAARAAERATPEAIAGLREAVARMRFYVERDDLVEATNTDREFHRRLYEASGNIFLKLLGDGIVATLFGPRHSLLRIPGRAERSLRDHEVIVEAIAAGNPQAAREAIYRHMSRARDALASMRGGDSASSQEAGGHCPDKER
;
A
#
# COMPACT_ATOMS: atom_id res chain seq x y z
N MET A 1 -0.02 40.72 -51.17
CA MET A 1 0.97 40.75 -50.07
C MET A 1 0.57 41.93 -49.20
N VAL A 2 0.12 41.83 -47.96
CA VAL A 2 0.08 40.77 -46.94
C VAL A 2 -1.21 41.00 -46.13
N SER A 3 -1.91 39.93 -45.83
CA SER A 3 -2.94 39.84 -44.80
C SER A 3 -2.26 39.31 -43.54
N SER A 4 -2.46 39.95 -42.39
CA SER A 4 -2.15 39.33 -41.10
C SER A 4 -2.92 40.04 -39.99
N GLN A 5 -3.70 39.22 -39.29
CA GLN A 5 -4.69 39.52 -38.27
C GLN A 5 -4.07 40.06 -36.97
N PRO A 6 -4.87 40.67 -36.07
CA PRO A 6 -4.43 40.93 -34.71
C PRO A 6 -4.31 39.63 -33.91
N ASP A 7 -3.22 39.56 -33.16
CA ASP A 7 -2.82 38.50 -32.25
C ASP A 7 -3.86 38.32 -31.13
N SER A 8 -4.45 37.13 -31.02
CA SER A 8 -5.39 36.76 -29.97
C SER A 8 -4.83 35.54 -29.23
N GLY A 9 -4.35 35.73 -28.00
CA GLY A 9 -4.03 34.56 -27.18
C GLY A 9 -3.22 34.72 -25.90
N ASP A 10 -2.95 35.93 -25.39
CA ASP A 10 -2.32 36.07 -24.06
C ASP A 10 -3.35 35.92 -22.94
N THR A 11 -3.60 34.68 -22.51
CA THR A 11 -4.28 34.41 -21.24
C THR A 11 -3.30 34.62 -20.08
N VAL A 12 -3.47 35.74 -19.36
CA VAL A 12 -2.67 36.17 -18.19
C VAL A 12 -2.86 35.26 -16.95
N LEU A 13 -3.87 34.39 -16.96
CA LEU A 13 -4.16 33.48 -15.84
C LEU A 13 -4.19 32.02 -16.31
N GLN A 14 -3.40 31.18 -15.62
CA GLN A 14 -3.47 29.72 -15.73
C GLN A 14 -4.75 29.22 -15.03
N PRO A 15 -5.56 28.33 -15.64
CA PRO A 15 -6.75 27.78 -15.00
C PRO A 15 -6.38 26.97 -13.74
N ILE A 16 -6.83 27.41 -12.57
CA ILE A 16 -6.74 26.61 -11.35
C ILE A 16 -7.72 25.45 -11.47
N ARG A 17 -7.20 24.24 -11.70
CA ARG A 17 -8.01 23.03 -11.85
C ARG A 17 -8.46 22.53 -10.48
N ALA A 18 -9.71 22.81 -10.12
CA ALA A 18 -10.38 22.27 -8.93
C ALA A 18 -10.30 20.73 -8.82
N ARG A 19 -10.01 20.03 -9.93
CA ARG A 19 -9.71 18.59 -10.02
C ARG A 19 -8.71 18.10 -8.97
N ARG A 20 -7.63 18.83 -8.69
CA ARG A 20 -6.59 18.36 -7.76
C ARG A 20 -7.12 18.16 -6.32
N LEU A 21 -7.95 19.09 -5.82
CA LEU A 21 -8.43 19.00 -4.44
C LEU A 21 -9.50 17.92 -4.26
N SER A 22 -10.39 17.75 -5.23
CA SER A 22 -11.34 16.64 -5.21
C SER A 22 -10.65 15.30 -5.38
N GLU A 23 -9.61 15.19 -6.23
CA GLU A 23 -8.80 13.98 -6.40
C GLU A 23 -8.06 13.59 -5.11
N ILE A 24 -7.49 14.57 -4.39
CA ILE A 24 -6.88 14.36 -3.08
C ILE A 24 -7.92 13.90 -2.06
N ALA A 25 -9.11 14.51 -2.05
CA ALA A 25 -10.19 14.13 -1.15
C ALA A 25 -10.70 12.70 -1.43
N VAL A 26 -10.86 12.31 -2.70
CA VAL A 26 -11.16 10.93 -3.11
C VAL A 26 -10.10 10.00 -2.56
N SER A 27 -8.82 10.31 -2.82
CA SER A 27 -7.70 9.46 -2.38
C SER A 27 -7.65 9.26 -0.86
N GLN A 28 -7.89 10.32 -0.08
CA GLN A 28 -7.93 10.22 1.39
C GLN A 28 -9.10 9.39 1.89
N ILE A 29 -10.31 9.60 1.35
CA ILE A 29 -11.50 8.85 1.78
C ILE A 29 -11.40 7.38 1.37
N THR A 30 -10.91 7.09 0.15
CA THR A 30 -10.63 5.73 -0.30
C THR A 30 -9.63 5.03 0.62
N ALA A 31 -8.54 5.70 1.00
CA ALA A 31 -7.57 5.14 1.95
C ALA A 31 -8.19 4.82 3.32
N LEU A 32 -9.09 5.68 3.82
CA LEU A 32 -9.81 5.39 5.07
C LEU A 32 -10.73 4.16 4.97
N ILE A 33 -11.34 3.92 3.81
CA ILE A 33 -12.17 2.75 3.56
C ILE A 33 -11.29 1.48 3.49
N GLU A 34 -10.17 1.54 2.76
CA GLU A 34 -9.25 0.43 2.59
C GLU A 34 -8.49 0.06 3.88
N ASP A 35 -8.13 1.05 4.69
CA ASP A 35 -7.49 0.86 6.01
C ASP A 35 -8.49 0.38 7.08
N GLY A 36 -9.76 0.18 6.74
CA GLY A 36 -10.82 -0.27 7.65
C GLY A 36 -11.27 0.77 8.67
N ARG A 37 -10.78 2.01 8.58
CA ARG A 37 -11.22 3.14 9.43
C ARG A 37 -12.63 3.60 9.11
N LEU A 38 -13.06 3.40 7.86
CA LEU A 38 -14.44 3.50 7.39
C LEU A 38 -14.89 2.13 6.88
N THR A 39 -15.62 1.38 7.70
CA THR A 39 -16.08 0.03 7.35
C THR A 39 -17.33 0.08 6.47
N ILE A 40 -17.59 -1.00 5.71
CA ILE A 40 -18.84 -1.15 4.95
C ILE A 40 -20.04 -1.00 5.91
N GLY A 41 -21.00 -0.17 5.51
CA GLY A 41 -22.17 0.19 6.31
C GLY A 41 -21.95 1.37 7.26
N SER A 42 -20.70 1.81 7.49
CA SER A 42 -20.43 3.01 8.28
C SER A 42 -20.85 4.28 7.53
N GLN A 43 -21.29 5.27 8.31
CA GLN A 43 -21.68 6.58 7.78
C GLN A 43 -20.44 7.47 7.63
N LEU A 44 -20.30 8.12 6.48
CA LEU A 44 -19.26 9.13 6.29
C LEU A 44 -19.56 10.38 7.13
N PRO A 45 -18.53 11.16 7.52
CA PRO A 45 -18.74 12.50 8.04
C PRO A 45 -19.61 13.31 7.08
N SER A 46 -20.46 14.19 7.62
CA SER A 46 -21.32 15.06 6.82
C SER A 46 -20.50 15.95 5.88
N GLU A 47 -21.10 16.45 4.79
CA GLU A 47 -20.41 17.39 3.88
C GLU A 47 -19.77 18.56 4.64
N ARG A 48 -20.45 19.07 5.68
CA ARG A 48 -19.95 20.18 6.50
C ARG A 48 -18.72 19.79 7.31
N GLU A 49 -18.69 18.58 7.85
CA GLU A 49 -17.54 18.05 8.59
C GLU A 49 -16.37 17.77 7.64
N LEU A 50 -16.62 17.16 6.48
CA LEU A 50 -15.59 16.91 5.46
C LEU A 50 -14.97 18.23 4.97
N MET A 51 -15.77 19.27 4.74
CA MET A 51 -15.26 20.60 4.42
C MET A 51 -14.32 21.13 5.51
N GLY A 52 -14.70 20.94 6.79
CA GLY A 52 -13.89 21.38 7.93
C GLY A 52 -12.60 20.57 8.09
N GLN A 53 -12.67 19.25 7.93
CA GLN A 53 -11.51 18.35 8.08
C GLN A 53 -10.52 18.49 6.92
N LEU A 54 -11.01 18.62 5.69
CA LEU A 54 -10.17 18.69 4.49
C LEU A 54 -9.77 20.12 4.13
N GLY A 55 -10.44 21.14 4.68
CA GLY A 55 -10.19 22.55 4.37
C GLY A 55 -10.57 22.94 2.95
N ILE A 56 -11.49 22.22 2.30
CA ILE A 56 -11.88 22.43 0.90
C ILE A 56 -13.33 22.91 0.77
N SER A 57 -13.64 23.48 -0.40
CA SER A 57 -14.98 23.99 -0.71
C SER A 57 -16.04 22.87 -0.75
N ARG A 58 -17.30 23.23 -0.51
CA ARG A 58 -18.44 22.31 -0.65
C ARG A 58 -18.51 21.67 -2.04
N ALA A 59 -18.20 22.44 -3.09
CA ALA A 59 -18.19 21.96 -4.46
C ALA A 59 -17.14 20.85 -4.66
N SER A 60 -15.94 21.02 -4.11
CA SER A 60 -14.87 20.02 -4.14
C SER A 60 -15.23 18.75 -3.35
N VAL A 61 -15.86 18.89 -2.17
CA VAL A 61 -16.36 17.73 -1.40
C VAL A 61 -17.42 16.96 -2.21
N ARG A 62 -18.39 17.66 -2.79
CA ARG A 62 -19.46 17.01 -3.58
C ARG A 62 -18.92 16.30 -4.81
N GLU A 63 -17.92 16.87 -5.47
CA GLU A 63 -17.26 16.22 -6.58
C GLU A 63 -16.53 14.96 -6.14
N ALA A 64 -15.78 15.01 -5.03
CA ALA A 64 -15.13 13.83 -4.48
C ALA A 64 -16.13 12.72 -4.12
N LEU A 65 -17.25 13.07 -3.46
CA LEU A 65 -18.30 12.11 -3.12
C LEU A 65 -18.95 11.49 -4.36
N ARG A 66 -19.16 12.26 -5.45
CA ARG A 66 -19.67 11.71 -6.73
C ARG A 66 -18.71 10.73 -7.37
N VAL A 67 -17.40 11.03 -7.34
CA VAL A 67 -16.39 10.12 -7.86
C VAL A 67 -16.39 8.82 -7.05
N LEU A 68 -16.38 8.90 -5.72
CA LEU A 68 -16.45 7.73 -4.82
C LEU A 68 -17.73 6.90 -5.04
N GLU A 69 -18.87 7.56 -5.26
CA GLU A 69 -20.14 6.89 -5.57
C GLU A 69 -20.10 6.21 -6.94
N SER A 70 -19.51 6.87 -7.95
CA SER A 70 -19.33 6.27 -9.29
C SER A 70 -18.38 5.05 -9.28
N GLN A 71 -17.45 5.01 -8.33
CA GLN A 71 -16.56 3.89 -8.07
C GLN A 71 -17.22 2.76 -7.25
N GLY A 72 -18.48 2.95 -6.81
CA GLY A 72 -19.19 2.00 -5.98
C GLY A 72 -18.64 1.85 -4.56
N LEU A 73 -17.83 2.82 -4.09
CA LEU A 73 -17.27 2.79 -2.73
C LEU A 73 -18.27 3.30 -1.70
N ILE A 74 -19.11 4.26 -2.08
CA ILE A 74 -20.11 4.86 -1.21
C ILE A 74 -21.48 4.95 -1.91
N ALA A 75 -22.55 5.08 -1.12
CA ALA A 75 -23.87 5.52 -1.58
C ALA A 75 -24.27 6.77 -0.81
N VAL A 76 -24.69 7.82 -1.54
CA VAL A 76 -25.25 9.02 -0.93
C VAL A 76 -26.77 8.89 -0.83
N GLN A 77 -27.29 8.81 0.39
CA GLN A 77 -28.73 8.78 0.63
C GLN A 77 -29.24 10.19 0.95
N PRO A 78 -30.17 10.75 0.15
CA PRO A 78 -30.73 12.08 0.39
C PRO A 78 -31.28 12.22 1.81
N GLY A 79 -30.84 13.25 2.54
CA GLY A 79 -31.26 13.53 3.92
C GLY A 79 -30.70 12.59 4.99
N LYS A 80 -30.00 11.51 4.62
CA LYS A 80 -29.40 10.55 5.54
C LYS A 80 -27.87 10.54 5.52
N GLY A 81 -27.23 11.09 4.50
CA GLY A 81 -25.77 11.18 4.38
C GLY A 81 -25.17 10.09 3.48
N GLY A 82 -23.84 10.06 3.41
CA GLY A 82 -23.09 9.05 2.66
C GLY A 82 -22.80 7.82 3.51
N PHE A 83 -22.85 6.64 2.91
CA PHE A 83 -22.50 5.38 3.56
C PHE A 83 -21.50 4.61 2.71
N VAL A 84 -20.53 3.94 3.34
CA VAL A 84 -19.61 3.04 2.63
C VAL A 84 -20.38 1.79 2.21
N ILE A 85 -20.32 1.42 0.93
CA ILE A 85 -21.03 0.26 0.38
C ILE A 85 -20.10 -0.76 -0.29
N GLY A 86 -18.84 -0.41 -0.53
CA GLY A 86 -17.90 -1.24 -1.25
C GLY A 86 -16.45 -0.86 -0.98
N THR A 87 -15.57 -1.73 -1.46
CA THR A 87 -14.11 -1.54 -1.47
C THR A 87 -13.63 -1.41 -2.92
N VAL A 88 -12.41 -0.91 -3.13
CA VAL A 88 -11.88 -0.73 -4.49
C VAL A 88 -11.83 -2.08 -5.21
N PRO A 89 -12.36 -2.20 -6.43
CA PRO A 89 -12.28 -3.43 -7.21
C PRO A 89 -10.82 -3.89 -7.36
N GLN A 90 -10.54 -5.16 -7.08
CA GLN A 90 -9.19 -5.74 -7.08
C GLN A 90 -8.41 -5.44 -8.38
N ALA A 91 -9.12 -5.32 -9.51
CA ALA A 91 -8.59 -5.02 -10.84
C ALA A 91 -7.94 -3.63 -10.98
N ASP A 92 -8.41 -2.61 -10.26
CA ASP A 92 -7.89 -1.24 -10.35
C ASP A 92 -6.76 -0.96 -9.34
N ILE A 93 -6.59 -1.86 -8.36
CA ILE A 93 -5.60 -1.66 -7.30
C ILE A 93 -4.18 -1.90 -7.82
N LEU A 94 -3.97 -2.83 -8.76
CA LEU A 94 -2.61 -3.14 -9.25
C LEU A 94 -2.00 -2.00 -10.09
N PRO A 95 -2.69 -1.40 -11.07
CA PRO A 95 -2.17 -0.22 -11.78
C PRO A 95 -1.93 0.98 -10.87
N GLY A 96 -2.85 1.27 -9.94
CA GLY A 96 -2.68 2.37 -8.97
C GLY A 96 -1.51 2.14 -8.01
N LEU A 97 -1.29 0.90 -7.59
CA LEU A 97 -0.16 0.49 -6.76
C LEU A 97 1.18 0.68 -7.49
N LEU A 98 1.25 0.27 -8.76
CA LEU A 98 2.45 0.40 -9.59
C LEU A 98 2.86 1.87 -9.74
N ASN A 99 1.93 2.74 -10.14
CA ASN A 99 2.20 4.18 -10.28
C ASN A 99 2.68 4.79 -8.97
N TRP A 100 2.05 4.43 -7.85
CA TRP A 100 2.43 4.95 -6.54
C TRP A 100 3.86 4.55 -6.14
N PHE A 101 4.24 3.28 -6.36
CA PHE A 101 5.60 2.80 -6.10
C PHE A 101 6.64 3.41 -7.05
N GLU A 102 6.26 3.75 -8.28
CA GLU A 102 7.14 4.49 -9.19
C GLU A 102 7.39 5.92 -8.68
N GLU A 103 6.34 6.60 -8.21
CA GLU A 103 6.44 7.96 -7.67
C GLU A 103 7.24 8.04 -6.36
N HIS A 104 7.08 7.06 -5.47
CA HIS A 104 7.68 7.07 -4.11
C HIS A 104 8.84 6.06 -3.97
N ARG A 105 9.44 5.65 -5.09
CA ARG A 105 10.37 4.53 -5.13
C ARG A 105 11.54 4.67 -4.17
N ASP A 106 12.19 5.83 -4.20
CA ASP A 106 13.40 6.08 -3.42
C ASP A 106 13.07 6.14 -1.93
N GLU A 107 11.95 6.78 -1.56
CA GLU A 107 11.46 6.80 -0.17
C GLU A 107 11.16 5.39 0.36
N VAL A 108 10.53 4.53 -0.45
CA VAL A 108 10.24 3.14 -0.07
C VAL A 108 11.54 2.35 0.10
N LEU A 109 12.53 2.55 -0.78
CA LEU A 109 13.83 1.89 -0.68
C LEU A 109 14.61 2.34 0.57
N ASP A 110 14.61 3.63 0.87
CA ASP A 110 15.25 4.19 2.08
C ASP A 110 14.63 3.59 3.35
N VAL A 111 13.30 3.46 3.40
CA VAL A 111 12.60 2.81 4.52
C VAL A 111 12.97 1.33 4.62
N ILE A 112 13.05 0.60 3.49
CA ILE A 112 13.46 -0.81 3.48
C ILE A 112 14.89 -0.96 4.01
N GLU A 113 15.82 -0.08 3.62
CA GLU A 113 17.21 -0.10 4.09
C GLU A 113 17.30 0.10 5.60
N VAL A 114 16.60 1.12 6.14
CA VAL A 114 16.56 1.37 7.58
C VAL A 114 15.95 0.18 8.34
N ARG A 115 14.84 -0.36 7.83
CA ARG A 115 14.21 -1.55 8.43
C ARG A 115 15.13 -2.75 8.42
N GLU A 116 15.81 -3.02 7.31
CA GLU A 116 16.76 -4.12 7.21
C GLU A 116 17.83 -4.05 8.30
N MET A 117 18.43 -2.87 8.51
CA MET A 117 19.43 -2.67 9.56
C MET A 117 18.84 -2.90 10.97
N LEU A 118 17.70 -2.28 11.27
CA LEU A 118 17.10 -2.31 12.60
C LEU A 118 16.51 -3.68 12.94
N GLU A 119 15.76 -4.29 12.02
CA GLU A 119 15.10 -5.59 12.22
C GLU A 119 16.10 -6.73 12.28
N SER A 120 17.21 -6.65 11.52
CA SER A 120 18.34 -7.58 11.65
C SER A 120 18.94 -7.60 13.05
N HIS A 121 19.10 -6.43 13.66
CA HIS A 121 19.55 -6.33 15.06
C HIS A 121 18.47 -6.81 16.03
N ALA A 122 17.21 -6.43 15.80
CA ALA A 122 16.08 -6.82 16.65
C ALA A 122 15.87 -8.33 16.67
N ALA A 123 15.96 -9.02 15.53
CA ALA A 123 15.83 -10.47 15.43
C ALA A 123 16.96 -11.20 16.16
N ALA A 124 18.21 -10.74 16.00
CA ALA A 124 19.33 -11.30 16.75
C ALA A 124 19.13 -11.16 18.27
N ARG A 125 18.73 -9.97 18.72
CA ARG A 125 18.40 -9.69 20.13
C ARG A 125 17.24 -10.54 20.64
N ALA A 126 16.20 -10.71 19.83
CA ALA A 126 15.04 -11.52 20.18
C ALA A 126 15.45 -12.99 20.37
N ALA A 127 16.32 -13.53 19.51
CA ALA A 127 16.85 -14.88 19.71
C ALA A 127 17.64 -15.04 21.03
N GLU A 128 18.27 -13.98 21.53
CA GLU A 128 18.98 -14.03 22.82
C GLU A 128 18.07 -13.90 24.05
N ARG A 129 16.91 -13.23 23.92
CA ARG A 129 16.17 -12.65 25.06
C ARG A 129 14.67 -12.88 25.06
N ALA A 130 14.08 -13.30 23.94
CA ALA A 130 12.64 -13.44 23.83
C ALA A 130 12.13 -14.44 24.85
N THR A 131 11.09 -14.06 25.58
CA THR A 131 10.41 -14.98 26.50
C THR A 131 9.55 -15.97 25.71
N PRO A 132 9.16 -17.11 26.32
CA PRO A 132 8.21 -18.04 25.69
C PRO A 132 6.93 -17.35 25.21
N GLU A 133 6.43 -16.35 25.94
CA GLU A 133 5.25 -15.56 25.59
C GLU A 133 5.49 -14.68 24.36
N ALA A 134 6.67 -14.05 24.25
CA ALA A 134 7.03 -13.27 23.08
C ALA A 134 7.12 -14.16 21.82
N ILE A 135 7.71 -15.35 21.95
CA ILE A 135 7.78 -16.34 20.86
C ILE A 135 6.38 -16.81 20.46
N ALA A 136 5.52 -17.11 21.44
CA ALA A 136 4.13 -17.48 21.18
C ALA A 136 3.38 -16.36 20.44
N GLY A 137 3.62 -15.10 20.83
CA GLY A 137 3.05 -13.94 20.17
C GLY A 137 3.52 -13.75 18.73
N LEU A 138 4.77 -14.06 18.41
CA LEU A 138 5.27 -14.07 17.03
C LEU A 138 4.62 -15.18 16.20
N ARG A 139 4.51 -16.40 16.77
CA ARG A 139 3.83 -17.53 16.11
C ARG A 139 2.37 -17.24 15.83
N GLU A 140 1.68 -16.60 16.76
CA GLU A 140 0.28 -16.18 16.59
C GLU A 140 0.13 -15.20 15.41
N ALA A 141 0.99 -14.19 15.30
CA ALA A 141 0.96 -13.24 14.19
C ALA A 141 1.17 -13.95 12.83
N VAL A 142 2.11 -14.89 12.74
CA VAL A 142 2.35 -15.71 11.54
C VAL A 142 1.15 -16.61 11.21
N ALA A 143 0.53 -17.23 12.22
CA ALA A 143 -0.65 -18.06 12.02
C ALA A 143 -1.85 -17.25 11.51
N ARG A 144 -2.05 -16.04 12.04
CA ARG A 144 -3.08 -15.12 11.54
C ARG A 144 -2.77 -14.67 10.11
N MET A 145 -1.52 -14.33 9.80
CA MET A 145 -1.11 -13.99 8.44
C MET A 145 -1.43 -15.14 7.47
N ARG A 146 -1.08 -16.39 7.82
CA ARG A 146 -1.43 -17.57 7.03
C ARG A 146 -2.93 -17.62 6.74
N PHE A 147 -3.77 -17.47 7.76
CA PHE A 147 -5.22 -17.55 7.63
C PHE A 147 -5.78 -16.58 6.57
N TYR A 148 -5.24 -15.35 6.51
CA TYR A 148 -5.67 -14.32 5.57
C TYR A 148 -5.04 -14.49 4.18
N VAL A 149 -3.76 -14.88 4.10
CA VAL A 149 -3.09 -15.18 2.82
C VAL A 149 -3.80 -16.33 2.09
N GLU A 150 -4.18 -17.40 2.79
CA GLU A 150 -4.93 -18.54 2.21
C GLU A 150 -6.32 -18.16 1.68
N ARG A 151 -6.86 -17.01 2.10
CA ARG A 151 -8.17 -16.48 1.70
C ARG A 151 -8.07 -15.34 0.70
N ASP A 152 -6.86 -15.01 0.24
CA ASP A 152 -6.58 -13.84 -0.59
C ASP A 152 -7.04 -12.50 0.06
N ASP A 153 -7.13 -12.46 1.38
CA ASP A 153 -7.43 -11.25 2.14
C ASP A 153 -6.14 -10.47 2.41
N LEU A 154 -5.67 -9.76 1.38
CA LEU A 154 -4.38 -9.06 1.41
C LEU A 154 -4.37 -7.84 2.35
N VAL A 155 -5.55 -7.30 2.70
CA VAL A 155 -5.66 -6.20 3.66
C VAL A 155 -5.30 -6.71 5.04
N GLU A 156 -5.97 -7.76 5.49
CA GLU A 156 -5.70 -8.34 6.79
C GLU A 156 -4.35 -9.09 6.84
N ALA A 157 -3.89 -9.66 5.71
CA ALA A 157 -2.52 -10.16 5.60
C ALA A 157 -1.48 -9.05 5.82
N THR A 158 -1.72 -7.84 5.30
CA THR A 158 -0.84 -6.69 5.55
C THR A 158 -0.87 -6.24 7.01
N ASN A 159 -2.06 -6.19 7.62
CA ASN A 159 -2.18 -5.82 9.03
C ASN A 159 -1.46 -6.81 9.96
N THR A 160 -1.52 -8.11 9.65
CA THR A 160 -0.83 -9.15 10.40
C THR A 160 0.68 -9.19 10.14
N ASP A 161 1.14 -8.88 8.93
CA ASP A 161 2.55 -8.66 8.60
C ASP A 161 3.14 -7.49 9.41
N ARG A 162 2.45 -6.34 9.45
CA ARG A 162 2.84 -5.19 10.29
C ARG A 162 2.93 -5.54 11.77
N GLU A 163 1.94 -6.29 12.27
CA GLU A 163 1.92 -6.76 13.67
C GLU A 163 3.09 -7.71 13.97
N PHE A 164 3.46 -8.58 13.03
CA PHE A 164 4.64 -9.44 13.16
C PHE A 164 5.91 -8.61 13.36
N HIS A 165 6.16 -7.63 12.49
CA HIS A 165 7.35 -6.76 12.59
C HIS A 165 7.35 -5.93 13.89
N ARG A 166 6.18 -5.42 14.31
CA ARG A 166 6.03 -4.72 15.60
C ARG A 166 6.42 -5.62 16.78
N ARG A 167 5.93 -6.87 16.79
CA ARG A 167 6.26 -7.86 17.82
C ARG A 167 7.73 -8.27 17.80
N LEU A 168 8.37 -8.29 16.64
CA LEU A 168 9.80 -8.56 16.53
C LEU A 168 10.64 -7.50 17.26
N TYR A 169 10.30 -6.22 17.09
CA TYR A 169 10.94 -5.13 17.83
C TYR A 169 10.70 -5.24 19.33
N GLU A 170 9.49 -5.59 19.75
CA GLU A 170 9.15 -5.81 21.16
C GLU A 170 9.94 -7.00 21.76
N ALA A 171 10.02 -8.12 21.05
CA ALA A 171 10.75 -9.31 21.44
C ALA A 171 12.27 -9.08 21.57
N SER A 172 12.82 -8.03 20.94
CA SER A 172 14.23 -7.65 21.11
C SER A 172 14.59 -7.22 22.55
N GLY A 173 13.58 -6.86 23.36
CA GLY A 173 13.78 -6.36 24.72
C GLY A 173 14.43 -4.98 24.80
N ASN A 174 14.50 -4.23 23.70
CA ASN A 174 15.03 -2.88 23.67
C ASN A 174 13.89 -1.87 23.44
N ILE A 175 13.61 -1.06 24.47
CA ILE A 175 12.52 -0.07 24.47
C ILE A 175 12.66 0.95 23.33
N PHE A 176 13.88 1.38 22.98
CA PHE A 176 14.09 2.32 21.90
C PHE A 176 13.90 1.67 20.52
N LEU A 177 14.31 0.41 20.35
CA LEU A 177 14.01 -0.33 19.11
C LEU A 177 12.52 -0.52 18.93
N LYS A 178 11.77 -0.81 20.01
CA LYS A 178 10.31 -0.85 19.98
C LYS A 178 9.71 0.51 19.57
N LEU A 179 10.16 1.61 20.17
CA LEU A 179 9.64 2.95 19.84
C LEU A 179 9.89 3.33 18.38
N LEU A 180 11.12 3.10 17.89
CA LEU A 180 11.47 3.35 16.50
C LEU A 180 10.68 2.43 15.56
N GLY A 181 10.54 1.16 15.92
CA GLY A 181 9.76 0.17 15.18
C GLY A 181 8.29 0.55 15.07
N ASP A 182 7.66 0.96 16.17
CA ASP A 182 6.28 1.44 16.18
C ASP A 182 6.10 2.66 15.26
N GLY A 183 7.05 3.60 15.29
CA GLY A 183 7.07 4.76 14.40
C GLY A 183 7.19 4.38 12.92
N ILE A 184 8.17 3.54 12.59
CA ILE A 184 8.39 3.06 11.22
C ILE A 184 7.16 2.31 10.71
N VAL A 185 6.64 1.35 11.48
CA VAL A 185 5.47 0.55 11.11
C VAL A 185 4.21 1.41 10.96
N ALA A 186 4.06 2.47 11.76
CA ALA A 186 2.97 3.44 11.60
C ALA A 186 3.11 4.29 10.34
N THR A 187 4.34 4.61 9.92
CA THR A 187 4.63 5.34 8.67
C THR A 187 4.63 4.45 7.43
N LEU A 188 4.70 3.12 7.59
CA LEU A 188 4.56 2.21 6.46
C LEU A 188 3.23 2.47 5.76
N PHE A 189 3.32 2.57 4.44
CA PHE A 189 2.17 2.81 3.58
C PHE A 189 1.09 1.77 3.88
N GLY A 190 -0.16 2.23 4.03
CA GLY A 190 -1.29 1.39 4.45
C GLY A 190 -1.53 0.19 3.52
N PRO A 191 -2.44 -0.73 3.87
CA PRO A 191 -2.83 -1.89 3.09
C PRO A 191 -2.85 -1.72 1.56
N ARG A 192 -3.31 -0.57 1.07
CA ARG A 192 -3.34 -0.20 -0.35
C ARG A 192 -1.97 -0.29 -1.04
N HIS A 193 -0.93 0.17 -0.36
CA HIS A 193 0.44 0.33 -0.87
C HIS A 193 1.41 -0.73 -0.32
N SER A 194 0.86 -1.85 0.13
CA SER A 194 1.63 -2.98 0.64
C SER A 194 2.34 -3.74 -0.47
N LEU A 195 3.63 -4.06 -0.24
CA LEU A 195 4.39 -4.95 -1.13
C LEU A 195 3.80 -6.37 -1.18
N LEU A 196 2.99 -6.78 -0.19
CA LEU A 196 2.33 -8.09 -0.23
C LEU A 196 1.34 -8.23 -1.38
N ARG A 197 0.88 -7.11 -1.96
CA ARG A 197 0.00 -7.11 -3.13
C ARG A 197 0.72 -7.43 -4.44
N ILE A 198 2.04 -7.50 -4.44
CA ILE A 198 2.81 -8.01 -5.57
C ILE A 198 2.52 -9.52 -5.70
N PRO A 199 2.14 -10.03 -6.88
CA PRO A 199 1.81 -11.44 -7.06
C PRO A 199 2.88 -12.39 -6.51
N GLY A 200 2.46 -13.35 -5.67
CA GLY A 200 3.33 -14.34 -5.03
C GLY A 200 4.18 -13.81 -3.87
N ARG A 201 4.12 -12.51 -3.54
CA ARG A 201 4.90 -11.93 -2.43
C ARG A 201 4.33 -12.31 -1.09
N ALA A 202 3.00 -12.35 -0.93
CA ALA A 202 2.34 -12.71 0.32
C ALA A 202 2.76 -14.09 0.83
N GLU A 203 2.70 -15.12 -0.02
CA GLU A 203 3.08 -16.50 0.32
C GLU A 203 4.57 -16.63 0.59
N ARG A 204 5.41 -15.84 -0.10
CA ARG A 204 6.85 -15.81 0.15
C ARG A 204 7.17 -15.11 1.48
N SER A 205 6.49 -14.00 1.78
CA SER A 205 6.62 -13.27 3.04
C SER A 205 6.27 -14.17 4.23
N LEU A 206 5.15 -14.88 4.13
CA LEU A 206 4.70 -15.84 5.14
C LEU A 206 5.75 -16.92 5.44
N ARG A 207 6.29 -17.57 4.41
CA ARG A 207 7.36 -18.57 4.59
C ARG A 207 8.61 -17.98 5.25
N ASP A 208 8.95 -16.73 4.91
CA ASP A 208 10.11 -16.07 5.48
C ASP A 208 9.90 -15.77 6.97
N HIS A 209 8.71 -15.30 7.35
CA HIS A 209 8.35 -15.09 8.75
C HIS A 209 8.39 -16.38 9.57
N GLU A 210 7.91 -17.50 9.04
CA GLU A 210 8.02 -18.82 9.70
C GLU A 210 9.48 -19.17 10.03
N VAL A 211 10.39 -18.99 9.07
CA VAL A 211 11.82 -19.25 9.26
C VAL A 211 12.43 -18.32 10.31
N ILE A 212 12.03 -17.04 10.32
CA ILE A 212 12.51 -16.07 11.31
C ILE A 212 12.08 -16.48 12.72
N VAL A 213 10.81 -16.86 12.90
CA VAL A 213 10.28 -17.27 14.22
C VAL A 213 10.99 -18.52 14.74
N GLU A 214 11.22 -19.51 13.88
CA GLU A 214 11.91 -20.73 14.30
C GLU A 214 13.38 -20.48 14.63
N ALA A 215 14.06 -19.56 13.93
CA ALA A 215 15.42 -19.15 14.29
C ALA A 215 15.48 -18.43 15.65
N ILE A 216 14.49 -17.59 15.96
CA ILE A 216 14.35 -16.94 17.26
C ILE A 216 14.05 -17.96 18.35
N ALA A 217 13.10 -18.87 18.11
CA ALA A 217 12.71 -19.91 19.07
C ALA A 217 13.83 -20.90 19.38
N ALA A 218 14.72 -21.16 18.41
CA ALA A 218 15.91 -21.96 18.59
C ALA A 218 17.05 -21.24 19.35
N GLY A 219 16.87 -19.96 19.68
CA GLY A 219 17.87 -19.16 20.37
C GLY A 219 19.15 -18.94 19.55
N ASN A 220 19.04 -18.83 18.22
CA ASN A 220 20.18 -18.66 17.32
C ASN A 220 20.20 -17.23 16.71
N PRO A 221 21.00 -16.30 17.28
CA PRO A 221 21.01 -14.90 16.85
C PRO A 221 21.50 -14.69 15.42
N GLN A 222 22.47 -15.49 14.98
CA GLN A 222 23.00 -15.37 13.63
C GLN A 222 21.99 -15.86 12.58
N ALA A 223 21.31 -16.98 12.86
CA ALA A 223 20.26 -17.49 11.99
C ALA A 223 19.07 -16.53 11.92
N ALA A 224 18.65 -15.96 13.05
CA ALA A 224 17.54 -15.00 13.10
C ALA A 224 17.85 -13.73 12.31
N ARG A 225 19.06 -13.19 12.47
CA ARG A 225 19.57 -12.04 11.70
C ARG A 225 19.54 -12.31 10.19
N GLU A 226 20.11 -13.44 9.78
CA GLU A 226 20.21 -13.80 8.36
C GLU A 226 18.83 -14.08 7.75
N ALA A 227 17.89 -14.62 8.53
CA ALA A 227 16.53 -14.85 8.07
C ALA A 227 15.78 -13.54 7.78
N ILE A 228 15.83 -12.57 8.71
CA ILE A 228 15.15 -11.27 8.51
C ILE A 228 15.85 -10.41 7.46
N TYR A 229 17.18 -10.45 7.38
CA TYR A 229 17.93 -9.80 6.30
C TYR A 229 17.48 -10.28 4.92
N ARG A 230 17.39 -11.61 4.73
CA ARG A 230 16.91 -12.19 3.46
C ARG A 230 15.46 -11.84 3.17
N HIS A 231 14.59 -11.78 4.18
CA HIS A 231 13.22 -11.33 4.04
C HIS A 231 13.13 -9.88 3.51
N MET A 232 13.93 -8.97 4.08
CA MET A 232 13.98 -7.55 3.67
C MET A 232 14.63 -7.36 2.30
N SER A 233 15.72 -8.07 2.00
CA SER A 233 16.34 -8.07 0.68
C SER A 233 15.34 -8.51 -0.41
N ARG A 234 14.51 -9.52 -0.15
CA ARG A 234 13.48 -9.94 -1.10
C ARG A 234 12.36 -8.91 -1.28
N ALA A 235 12.05 -8.12 -0.25
CA ALA A 235 11.13 -6.99 -0.39
C ALA A 235 11.71 -5.93 -1.33
N ARG A 236 13.00 -5.63 -1.16
CA ARG A 236 13.78 -4.73 -2.03
C ARG A 236 13.81 -5.21 -3.48
N ASP A 237 14.11 -6.49 -3.69
CA ASP A 237 14.19 -7.11 -5.02
C ASP A 237 12.83 -7.15 -5.72
N ALA A 238 11.75 -7.39 -4.97
CA ALA A 238 10.40 -7.35 -5.50
C ALA A 238 10.06 -5.95 -6.03
N LEU A 239 10.37 -4.89 -5.26
CA LEU A 239 10.19 -3.51 -5.71
C LEU A 239 11.08 -3.17 -6.92
N ALA A 240 12.31 -3.71 -6.96
CA ALA A 240 13.21 -3.52 -8.10
C ALA A 240 12.68 -4.17 -9.38
N SER A 241 12.07 -5.35 -9.25
CA SER A 241 11.53 -6.14 -10.36
C SER A 241 10.20 -5.62 -10.90
N MET A 242 9.55 -4.66 -10.23
CA MET A 242 8.36 -3.99 -10.75
C MET A 242 8.65 -3.13 -11.99
N ARG A 243 9.93 -2.80 -12.26
CA ARG A 243 10.34 -2.29 -13.57
C ARG A 243 10.38 -3.43 -14.58
N GLY A 244 9.38 -3.50 -15.46
CA GLY A 244 9.41 -4.47 -16.56
C GLY A 244 8.08 -4.90 -17.17
N GLY A 245 6.98 -4.18 -16.92
CA GLY A 245 5.77 -4.28 -17.74
C GLY A 245 5.86 -3.39 -18.97
N ASP A 246 6.93 -3.52 -19.77
CA ASP A 246 6.98 -2.83 -21.05
C ASP A 246 5.83 -3.33 -21.92
N SER A 247 5.04 -2.37 -22.34
CA SER A 247 4.07 -2.39 -23.43
C SER A 247 4.75 -2.75 -24.76
N ALA A 248 5.23 -3.99 -24.89
CA ALA A 248 5.89 -4.49 -26.08
C ALA A 248 5.57 -5.97 -26.34
N SER A 249 4.28 -6.33 -26.47
CA SER A 249 3.89 -7.61 -27.10
C SER A 249 2.45 -7.66 -27.63
N SER A 250 1.96 -6.61 -28.31
CA SER A 250 0.65 -6.69 -29.01
C SER A 250 0.54 -5.79 -30.25
N GLN A 251 1.62 -5.52 -30.98
CA GLN A 251 1.56 -4.82 -32.27
C GLN A 251 2.53 -5.39 -33.31
N GLU A 252 2.56 -6.71 -33.51
CA GLU A 252 3.02 -7.31 -34.77
C GLU A 252 2.17 -8.55 -35.10
N ALA A 253 0.92 -8.32 -35.46
CA ALA A 253 0.10 -9.31 -36.17
C ALA A 253 -0.83 -8.57 -37.14
N GLY A 254 -0.23 -7.82 -38.06
CA GLY A 254 -0.96 -7.07 -39.07
C GLY A 254 -0.04 -6.62 -40.19
N GLY A 255 0.18 -7.50 -41.18
CA GLY A 255 0.76 -7.08 -42.45
C GLY A 255 1.73 -8.06 -43.09
N HIS A 256 1.25 -9.23 -43.53
CA HIS A 256 1.84 -9.85 -44.71
C HIS A 256 0.78 -10.61 -45.51
N CYS A 257 0.22 -9.91 -46.49
CA CYS A 257 -0.42 -10.52 -47.64
C CYS A 257 0.66 -10.78 -48.70
N PRO A 258 0.76 -12.00 -49.26
CA PRO A 258 1.31 -12.14 -50.58
C PRO A 258 0.19 -12.56 -51.53
N ASP A 259 -0.09 -11.67 -52.47
CA ASP A 259 -0.57 -12.01 -53.80
C ASP A 259 0.19 -13.21 -54.36
N LYS A 260 -0.55 -14.13 -54.97
CA LYS A 260 -0.19 -14.73 -56.26
C LYS A 260 -1.37 -15.47 -56.87
N GLU A 261 -2.00 -14.80 -57.84
CA GLU A 261 -2.69 -15.42 -58.96
C GLU A 261 -1.68 -16.16 -59.86
N ARG A 262 -1.87 -17.48 -60.01
CA ARG A 262 -1.92 -18.26 -61.27
C ARG A 262 -1.61 -19.73 -61.03
#